data_AF-A0A7G8JAD8-F1
#
_entry.id   AF-A0A7G8JAD8-F1
#
_cell.length_a   1.000
_cell.length_b   1.000
_cell.length_c   1.000
_cell.angle_alpha   90.00
_cell.angle_beta   90.00
_cell.angle_gamma   90.00
#
_symmetry.space_group_name_H-M   'P 1'
#
loop_
_entity.id
_entity.type
_entity.pdbx_description
1 polymer ?
#
loop_
_entity_poly.entity_id
_entity_poly.type
_entity_poly.pdbx_seq_one_letter_code
_entity_poly.pdbx_strand_id
1 'polypeptide(L)'
;MPAPLLRHRFSINRSVFGKPLLAILIPITLQFPAWASTEVSEDVHEKCLKAADYLGCVEAQTDGISPITSSKNVDRFGLPTPSGAVAHIRRDGTISYFFPDSVVAVKNKNKYGRYLSWQYTYHYNDPGVRSYWKPGIYRCTGQGRLRRCIQTPSVFMRGRPSGPRSNNWRVLGDCIDYTAKWEKDGEPWKSVKGGRNFESEKAEEALEILNSYCPKINQLKQSPRAI
;
A
#
# COMPACT_ATOMS: atom_id res chain seq x y z
N MET A 1 -56.17 30.79 5.80
CA MET A 1 -55.87 32.15 6.32
C MET A 1 -54.36 32.30 6.40
N PRO A 2 -53.72 33.20 5.61
CA PRO A 2 -52.28 33.39 5.59
C PRO A 2 -51.79 34.68 6.32
N ALA A 3 -50.50 34.65 6.73
CA ALA A 3 -49.60 35.74 7.17
C ALA A 3 -49.82 36.34 8.58
N PRO A 4 -48.79 36.91 9.29
CA PRO A 4 -47.53 37.55 8.81
C PRO A 4 -46.22 37.01 9.44
N LEU A 5 -45.08 36.95 8.72
CA LEU A 5 -44.05 37.97 8.47
C LEU A 5 -43.57 38.77 9.70
N LEU A 6 -42.36 38.46 10.18
CA LEU A 6 -41.53 39.38 10.97
C LEU A 6 -40.09 39.41 10.46
N ARG A 7 -39.73 40.60 9.97
CA ARG A 7 -38.39 41.06 9.58
C ARG A 7 -37.57 41.34 10.85
N HIS A 8 -36.27 41.05 10.81
CA HIS A 8 -35.30 41.90 11.50
C HIS A 8 -34.10 42.21 10.62
N ARG A 9 -33.92 43.51 10.38
CA ARG A 9 -32.73 44.18 9.87
C ARG A 9 -31.86 44.57 11.07
N PHE A 10 -30.54 44.39 10.98
CA PHE A 10 -29.53 45.25 11.64
C PHE A 10 -28.28 45.19 10.75
N SER A 11 -28.08 46.21 9.93
CA SER A 11 -27.35 47.46 10.19
C SER A 11 -25.83 47.28 10.17
N ILE A 12 -25.27 47.82 9.09
CA ILE A 12 -23.89 48.06 8.74
C ILE A 12 -23.15 48.78 9.89
N ASN A 13 -21.91 48.37 10.16
CA ASN A 13 -20.93 49.26 10.73
C ASN A 13 -19.67 49.26 9.84
N ARG A 14 -19.45 50.40 9.17
CA ARG A 14 -18.19 50.77 8.52
C ARG A 14 -17.34 51.44 9.60
N SER A 15 -16.12 50.95 9.83
CA SER A 15 -15.05 51.82 10.30
C SER A 15 -13.95 51.89 9.24
N VAL A 16 -13.66 53.13 8.87
CA VAL A 16 -12.57 53.60 8.02
C VAL A 16 -11.44 54.04 8.97
N PHE A 17 -10.24 54.23 8.41
CA PHE A 17 -8.99 54.73 9.02
C PHE A 17 -8.09 53.62 9.60
N GLY A 18 -6.83 53.47 9.21
CA GLY A 18 -6.03 54.25 8.27
C GLY A 18 -4.56 53.80 8.25
N LYS A 19 -3.93 54.13 7.13
CA LYS A 19 -2.50 54.24 6.83
C LYS A 19 -1.67 52.97 6.52
N PRO A 20 -0.77 53.09 5.52
CA PRO A 20 -0.06 51.98 4.92
C PRO A 20 1.27 51.77 5.66
N LEU A 21 1.45 50.58 6.24
CA LEU A 21 2.76 50.15 6.72
C LEU A 21 3.38 49.26 5.64
N LEU A 22 4.37 49.84 4.97
CA LEU A 22 5.51 49.21 4.30
C LEU A 22 5.45 47.68 4.25
N ALA A 23 5.08 47.18 3.08
CA ALA A 23 5.36 45.82 2.66
C ALA A 23 6.89 45.65 2.53
N ILE A 24 7.52 45.08 3.55
CA ILE A 24 8.84 44.49 3.41
C ILE A 24 8.62 43.19 2.62
N LEU A 25 8.81 43.28 1.30
CA LEU A 25 9.03 42.12 0.44
C LEU A 25 10.35 41.47 0.86
N ILE A 26 10.28 40.59 1.86
CA ILE A 26 11.29 39.57 2.04
C ILE A 26 10.99 38.54 0.94
N PRO A 27 11.87 38.32 -0.05
CA PRO A 27 11.78 37.14 -0.88
C PRO A 27 12.06 35.96 0.05
N ILE A 28 10.98 35.38 0.60
CA ILE A 28 11.03 34.03 1.13
C ILE A 28 11.18 33.16 -0.11
N THR A 29 12.42 32.99 -0.58
CA THR A 29 12.76 31.81 -1.34
C THR A 29 12.55 30.66 -0.36
N LEU A 30 11.34 30.12 -0.36
CA LEU A 30 11.06 28.75 0.03
C LEU A 30 11.89 27.89 -0.93
N GLN A 31 13.19 27.79 -0.64
CA GLN A 31 13.96 26.62 -0.99
C GLN A 31 13.38 25.50 -0.12
N PHE A 32 12.22 24.99 -0.54
CA PHE A 32 11.96 23.58 -0.33
C PHE A 32 13.21 22.87 -0.85
N PRO A 33 13.89 22.05 -0.05
CA PRO A 33 14.87 21.17 -0.64
C PRO A 33 14.06 20.34 -1.66
N ALA A 34 14.37 20.53 -2.94
CA ALA A 34 13.92 19.64 -3.99
C ALA A 34 14.55 18.29 -3.68
N TRP A 35 13.89 17.53 -2.81
CA TRP A 35 14.17 16.13 -2.58
C TRP A 35 13.69 15.43 -3.83
N ALA A 36 14.56 15.40 -4.83
CA ALA A 36 14.49 14.49 -5.95
C ALA A 36 14.67 13.07 -5.40
N SER A 37 13.62 12.55 -4.78
CA SER A 37 13.32 11.13 -4.90
C SER A 37 13.18 10.93 -6.40
N THR A 38 13.97 10.08 -7.04
CA THR A 38 13.63 9.75 -8.44
C THR A 38 12.43 8.83 -8.42
N GLU A 39 11.30 9.49 -8.32
CA GLU A 39 9.98 9.04 -8.68
C GLU A 39 10.09 8.53 -10.11
N VAL A 40 10.03 7.21 -10.30
CA VAL A 40 9.75 6.67 -11.61
C VAL A 40 8.30 7.06 -11.90
N SER A 41 8.12 8.08 -12.74
CA SER A 41 6.78 8.53 -13.15
C SER A 41 5.98 7.35 -13.70
N GLU A 42 4.65 7.36 -13.47
CA GLU A 42 3.74 6.32 -13.97
C GLU A 42 3.94 6.12 -15.50
N ASP A 43 4.21 7.20 -16.24
CA ASP A 43 4.53 7.16 -17.67
C ASP A 43 5.84 6.42 -18.01
N VAL A 44 6.90 6.57 -17.21
CA VAL A 44 8.17 5.85 -17.41
C VAL A 44 8.02 4.38 -17.03
N HIS A 45 7.30 4.11 -15.94
CA HIS A 45 6.95 2.77 -15.52
C HIS A 45 6.19 2.02 -16.63
N GLU A 46 5.13 2.62 -17.20
CA GLU A 46 4.35 2.03 -18.30
C GLU A 46 5.21 1.76 -19.56
N LYS A 47 6.11 2.68 -19.91
CA LYS A 47 7.00 2.51 -21.08
C LYS A 47 8.02 1.40 -20.87
N CYS A 48 8.61 1.33 -19.67
CA CYS A 48 9.66 0.38 -19.36
C CYS A 48 9.18 -1.00 -18.95
N LEU A 49 7.89 -1.11 -18.64
CA LEU A 49 7.24 -2.37 -18.28
C LEU A 49 7.42 -3.48 -19.32
N LYS A 50 7.47 -3.12 -20.61
CA LYS A 50 7.62 -4.07 -21.73
C LYS A 50 9.07 -4.40 -22.05
N ALA A 51 10.03 -3.73 -21.43
CA ALA A 51 11.44 -3.95 -21.70
C ALA A 51 11.88 -5.31 -21.12
N ALA A 52 12.76 -6.01 -21.86
CA ALA A 52 13.38 -7.24 -21.35
C ALA A 52 14.26 -6.96 -20.12
N ASP A 53 14.82 -5.76 -20.05
CA ASP A 53 15.56 -5.20 -18.93
C ASP A 53 14.82 -3.93 -18.45
N TYR A 54 13.91 -4.13 -17.49
CA TYR A 54 13.11 -3.06 -16.92
C TYR A 54 13.99 -2.00 -16.25
N LEU A 55 15.01 -2.41 -15.50
CA LEU A 55 15.92 -1.49 -14.80
C LEU A 55 16.73 -0.66 -15.80
N GLY A 56 17.34 -1.32 -16.80
CA GLY A 56 18.05 -0.61 -17.86
C GLY A 56 17.16 0.33 -18.67
N CYS A 57 15.88 -0.01 -18.86
CA CYS A 57 14.94 0.91 -19.50
C CYS A 57 14.62 2.12 -18.62
N VAL A 58 14.33 1.91 -17.33
CA VAL A 58 14.03 3.01 -16.42
C VAL A 58 15.21 3.97 -16.38
N GLU A 59 16.43 3.45 -16.22
CA GLU A 59 17.69 4.21 -16.27
C GLU A 59 17.86 5.02 -17.56
N ALA A 60 17.52 4.42 -18.70
CA ALA A 60 17.62 5.07 -20.01
C ALA A 60 16.54 6.14 -20.24
N GLN A 61 15.38 6.04 -19.58
CA GLN A 61 14.28 7.00 -19.70
C GLN A 61 14.34 8.14 -18.67
N THR A 62 15.05 7.96 -17.56
CA THR A 62 15.20 8.98 -16.52
C THR A 62 16.43 9.87 -16.71
N ASP A 63 16.91 10.06 -17.95
CA ASP A 63 18.04 10.93 -18.33
C ASP A 63 19.21 10.92 -17.32
N GLY A 64 19.86 9.76 -17.20
CA GLY A 64 21.13 9.66 -16.46
C GLY A 64 21.00 9.76 -14.94
N ILE A 65 19.77 9.78 -14.39
CA ILE A 65 19.59 9.51 -12.98
C ILE A 65 19.64 8.00 -12.81
N SER A 66 20.83 7.49 -12.47
CA SER A 66 21.01 6.10 -12.01
C SER A 66 19.92 5.72 -11.00
N PRO A 67 19.47 4.47 -10.92
CA PRO A 67 18.50 4.05 -9.92
C PRO A 67 19.18 4.28 -8.58
N ILE A 68 18.71 5.33 -7.91
CA ILE A 68 18.94 5.70 -6.53
C ILE A 68 19.95 4.82 -5.80
N THR A 69 21.23 5.11 -6.00
CA THR A 69 22.17 5.15 -4.87
C THR A 69 21.90 6.47 -4.12
N SER A 70 20.68 6.66 -3.56
CA SER A 70 20.48 7.81 -2.66
C SER A 70 21.27 7.55 -1.40
N SER A 71 21.93 8.61 -0.97
CA SER A 71 22.84 8.68 0.15
C SER A 71 22.20 8.47 1.53
N LYS A 72 20.95 7.99 1.62
CA LYS A 72 20.36 7.49 2.87
C LYS A 72 19.45 6.31 2.53
N ASN A 73 19.79 5.12 3.03
CA ASN A 73 19.03 3.86 2.88
C ASN A 73 17.64 3.91 3.56
N VAL A 74 16.88 4.99 3.46
CA VAL A 74 15.58 5.20 4.10
C VAL A 74 14.59 5.83 3.13
N ASP A 75 13.32 5.45 3.25
CA ASP A 75 12.25 5.93 2.40
C ASP A 75 11.45 7.09 3.01
N ARG A 76 10.35 7.48 2.35
CA ARG A 76 9.49 8.59 2.82
C ARG A 76 8.85 8.37 4.19
N PHE A 77 8.83 7.14 4.68
CA PHE A 77 8.34 6.79 6.01
C PHE A 77 9.46 6.73 7.05
N GLY A 78 10.71 7.00 6.65
CA GLY A 78 11.90 6.82 7.48
C GLY A 78 12.25 5.35 7.72
N LEU A 79 11.73 4.43 6.89
CA LEU A 79 12.00 2.99 6.99
C LEU A 79 13.12 2.59 6.02
N PRO A 80 13.93 1.57 6.37
CA PRO A 80 15.08 1.21 5.56
C PRO A 80 14.66 0.67 4.19
N THR A 81 15.21 1.23 3.11
CA THR A 81 14.92 0.77 1.75
C THR A 81 15.55 -0.60 1.52
N PRO A 82 14.79 -1.64 1.14
CA PRO A 82 15.36 -2.95 0.87
C PRO A 82 16.30 -2.93 -0.33
N SER A 83 17.52 -3.45 -0.18
CA SER A 83 18.50 -3.54 -1.26
C SER A 83 18.05 -4.51 -2.36
N GLY A 84 18.24 -4.14 -3.62
CA GLY A 84 17.87 -4.99 -4.77
C GLY A 84 16.36 -5.08 -5.03
N ALA A 85 15.57 -4.20 -4.41
CA ALA A 85 14.15 -4.09 -4.68
C ALA A 85 13.84 -2.97 -5.69
N VAL A 86 12.82 -3.19 -6.51
CA VAL A 86 12.19 -2.19 -7.35
C VAL A 86 11.04 -1.58 -6.55
N ALA A 87 11.09 -0.27 -6.31
CA ALA A 87 10.04 0.44 -5.60
C ALA A 87 8.92 0.84 -6.56
N HIS A 88 7.67 0.63 -6.15
CA HIS A 88 6.47 1.10 -6.83
C HIS A 88 5.60 1.86 -5.82
N ILE A 89 5.15 3.05 -6.20
CA ILE A 89 4.37 3.95 -5.34
C ILE A 89 2.90 3.77 -5.69
N ARG A 90 2.11 3.35 -4.71
CA ARG A 90 0.68 3.09 -4.84
C ARG A 90 -0.12 4.38 -4.64
N ARG A 91 -1.34 4.45 -5.19
CA ARG A 91 -2.19 5.66 -5.09
C ARG A 91 -2.63 5.95 -3.67
N ASP A 92 -2.72 4.94 -2.81
CA ASP A 92 -3.00 5.06 -1.38
C ASP A 92 -1.82 5.67 -0.59
N GLY A 93 -0.69 5.93 -1.24
CA GLY A 93 0.51 6.39 -0.58
C GLY A 93 1.27 5.27 0.13
N THR A 94 1.01 3.99 -0.13
CA THR A 94 1.87 2.87 0.24
C THR A 94 3.06 2.78 -0.75
N ILE A 95 4.22 2.30 -0.28
CA ILE A 95 5.33 1.92 -1.18
C ILE A 95 5.43 0.40 -1.18
N SER A 96 5.43 -0.20 -2.36
CA SER A 96 5.71 -1.62 -2.56
C SER A 96 7.12 -1.82 -3.09
N TYR A 97 7.87 -2.71 -2.46
CA TYR A 97 9.22 -3.09 -2.86
C TYR A 97 9.16 -4.51 -3.41
N PHE A 98 9.26 -4.64 -4.73
CA PHE A 98 9.31 -5.91 -5.43
C PHE A 98 10.76 -6.40 -5.53
N PHE A 99 10.99 -7.69 -5.30
CA PHE A 99 12.32 -8.29 -5.42
C PHE A 99 12.38 -9.21 -6.65
N PRO A 100 12.96 -8.76 -7.78
CA PRO A 100 13.06 -9.56 -9.01
C PRO A 100 13.74 -10.92 -8.79
N ASP A 101 14.77 -10.95 -7.95
CA ASP A 101 15.52 -12.16 -7.62
C ASP A 101 14.74 -13.16 -6.75
N SER A 102 13.61 -12.74 -6.18
CA SER A 102 12.75 -13.60 -5.36
C SER A 102 11.80 -14.47 -6.18
N VAL A 103 11.66 -14.20 -7.48
CA VAL A 103 10.73 -14.93 -8.35
C VAL A 103 11.26 -16.34 -8.62
N VAL A 104 10.49 -17.34 -8.19
CA VAL A 104 10.83 -18.76 -8.30
C VAL A 104 9.67 -19.57 -8.84
N ALA A 105 9.97 -20.61 -9.62
CA ALA A 105 8.99 -21.62 -10.00
C ALA A 105 8.70 -22.54 -8.81
N VAL A 106 7.41 -22.80 -8.54
CA VAL A 106 6.96 -23.61 -7.40
C VAL A 106 6.39 -24.93 -7.91
N LYS A 107 6.63 -26.00 -7.14
CA LYS A 107 6.18 -27.35 -7.49
C LYS A 107 4.69 -27.52 -7.16
N ASN A 108 3.91 -28.13 -8.04
CA ASN A 108 2.58 -28.66 -7.73
C ASN A 108 2.50 -30.11 -8.21
N LYS A 109 2.11 -31.05 -7.33
CA LYS A 109 2.01 -32.49 -7.63
C LYS A 109 3.23 -33.02 -8.39
N ASN A 110 4.42 -32.68 -7.89
CA ASN A 110 5.71 -33.03 -8.45
C ASN A 110 6.10 -32.42 -9.82
N LYS A 111 5.34 -31.46 -10.34
CA LYS A 111 5.66 -30.76 -11.60
C LYS A 111 5.91 -29.27 -11.35
N TYR A 112 6.87 -28.72 -12.10
CA TYR A 112 7.08 -27.27 -12.21
C TYR A 112 6.40 -26.74 -13.47
N GLY A 113 6.31 -25.41 -13.63
CA GLY A 113 5.88 -24.78 -14.88
C GLY A 113 4.47 -24.18 -14.86
N ARG A 114 3.73 -24.27 -13.75
CA ARG A 114 2.42 -23.60 -13.60
C ARG A 114 2.43 -22.45 -12.61
N TYR A 115 3.14 -22.61 -11.49
CA TYR A 115 3.05 -21.67 -10.39
C TYR A 115 4.36 -20.94 -10.15
N LEU A 116 4.24 -19.67 -9.78
CA LEU A 116 5.34 -18.81 -9.35
C LEU A 116 5.14 -18.43 -7.88
N SER A 117 6.24 -18.16 -7.19
CA SER A 117 6.23 -17.44 -5.92
C SER A 117 7.22 -16.30 -5.98
N TRP A 118 6.86 -15.18 -5.35
CA TRP A 118 7.73 -14.02 -5.20
C TRP A 118 7.40 -13.28 -3.91
N GLN A 119 8.23 -12.30 -3.58
CA GLN A 119 8.12 -11.54 -2.34
C GLN A 119 7.95 -10.05 -2.62
N TYR A 120 7.23 -9.40 -1.71
CA TYR A 120 7.17 -7.94 -1.61
C TYR A 120 7.36 -7.48 -0.18
N THR A 121 7.81 -6.25 -0.05
CA THR A 121 7.74 -5.50 1.21
C THR A 121 6.86 -4.27 0.99
N TYR A 122 5.79 -4.12 1.78
CA TYR A 122 4.99 -2.88 1.77
C TYR A 122 5.40 -2.00 2.93
N HIS A 123 5.71 -0.75 2.65
CA HIS A 123 5.86 0.30 3.65
C HIS A 123 4.64 1.23 3.61
N TYR A 124 4.00 1.42 4.76
CA TYR A 124 2.76 2.19 4.87
C TYR A 124 2.67 2.89 6.23
N ASN A 125 1.86 3.95 6.29
CA ASN A 125 1.52 4.61 7.54
C ASN A 125 0.31 3.94 8.17
N ASP A 126 0.49 3.39 9.36
CA ASP A 126 -0.60 2.79 10.10
C ASP A 126 -1.35 3.84 10.91
N PRO A 127 -2.68 3.94 10.78
CA PRO A 127 -3.47 4.91 11.55
C PRO A 127 -3.49 4.59 13.06
N GLY A 128 -3.04 3.41 13.46
CA GLY A 128 -3.14 2.93 14.83
C GLY A 128 -4.56 2.52 15.20
N VAL A 129 -4.70 1.96 16.39
CA VAL A 129 -5.99 1.58 16.98
C VAL A 129 -6.03 2.17 18.38
N ARG A 130 -7.08 2.91 18.72
CA ARG A 130 -7.24 3.45 20.08
C ARG A 130 -7.50 2.32 21.07
N SER A 131 -7.02 2.47 22.30
CA SER A 131 -7.38 1.55 23.38
C SER A 131 -8.87 1.65 23.68
N TYR A 132 -9.50 0.53 24.02
CA TYR A 132 -10.92 0.49 24.35
C TYR A 132 -11.20 -0.59 25.40
N TRP A 133 -12.33 -0.44 26.10
CA TRP A 133 -12.83 -1.46 27.01
C TRP A 133 -13.70 -2.44 26.23
N LYS A 134 -13.33 -3.72 26.23
CA LYS A 134 -14.18 -4.79 25.71
C LYS A 134 -15.18 -5.15 26.82
N PRO A 135 -16.50 -4.95 26.61
CA PRO A 135 -17.48 -5.28 27.63
C PRO A 135 -17.48 -6.79 27.91
N GLY A 136 -17.71 -7.13 29.18
CA GLY A 136 -17.95 -8.51 29.60
C GLY A 136 -19.26 -9.02 29.01
N ILE A 137 -19.37 -10.34 28.83
CA ILE A 137 -20.61 -10.98 28.41
C ILE A 137 -21.17 -11.83 29.55
N TYR A 138 -22.48 -11.81 29.69
CA TYR A 138 -23.21 -12.72 30.55
C TYR A 138 -24.05 -13.63 29.67
N ARG A 139 -23.72 -14.92 29.61
CA ARG A 139 -24.41 -15.91 28.78
C ARG A 139 -24.88 -17.06 29.63
N CYS A 140 -26.18 -17.32 29.61
CA CYS A 140 -26.76 -18.52 30.20
C CYS A 140 -27.18 -19.49 29.10
N THR A 141 -26.87 -20.76 29.28
CA THR A 141 -27.28 -21.85 28.39
C THR A 141 -28.02 -22.92 29.19
N GLY A 142 -29.08 -23.48 28.61
CA GLY A 142 -29.96 -24.47 29.26
C GLY A 142 -31.30 -23.88 29.74
N GLN A 143 -32.21 -24.76 30.15
CA GLN A 143 -33.54 -24.40 30.67
C GLN A 143 -33.74 -24.98 32.09
N GLY A 144 -34.52 -24.27 32.90
CA GLY A 144 -34.86 -24.69 34.27
C GLY A 144 -33.63 -24.84 35.18
N ARG A 145 -33.57 -25.94 35.93
CA ARG A 145 -32.51 -26.23 36.92
C ARG A 145 -31.13 -26.56 36.32
N LEU A 146 -31.05 -26.81 35.01
CA LEU A 146 -29.79 -27.08 34.30
C LEU A 146 -29.20 -25.83 33.63
N ARG A 147 -29.72 -24.63 33.96
CA ARG A 147 -29.20 -23.36 33.44
C ARG A 147 -27.81 -23.09 34.00
N ARG A 148 -26.80 -23.17 33.15
CA ARG A 148 -25.42 -22.73 33.45
C ARG A 148 -25.24 -21.31 32.94
N CYS A 149 -24.77 -20.42 33.80
CA CYS A 149 -24.44 -19.05 33.42
C CYS A 149 -22.93 -18.83 33.50
N ILE A 150 -22.38 -18.21 32.46
CA ILE A 150 -20.97 -17.83 32.35
C ILE A 150 -20.94 -16.31 32.27
N GLN A 151 -20.18 -15.70 33.17
CA GLN A 151 -19.88 -14.28 33.16
C GLN A 151 -18.40 -14.11 32.78
N THR A 152 -18.13 -13.33 31.74
CA THR A 152 -16.78 -12.86 31.46
C THR A 152 -16.66 -11.41 31.93
N PRO A 153 -15.56 -11.02 32.61
CA PRO A 153 -15.34 -9.64 33.01
C PRO A 153 -15.04 -8.76 31.79
N SER A 154 -15.24 -7.45 31.95
CA SER A 154 -14.73 -6.48 30.98
C SER A 154 -13.21 -6.46 30.99
N VAL A 155 -12.58 -6.39 29.83
CA VAL A 155 -11.12 -6.38 29.69
C VAL A 155 -10.69 -5.12 28.94
N PHE A 156 -9.67 -4.45 29.45
CA PHE A 156 -9.06 -3.33 28.74
C PHE A 156 -8.20 -3.86 27.60
N MET A 157 -8.55 -3.48 26.37
CA MET A 157 -7.80 -3.80 25.17
C MET A 157 -6.87 -2.64 24.87
N ARG A 158 -5.56 -2.86 25.04
CA ARG A 158 -4.56 -1.86 24.67
C ARG A 158 -4.54 -1.69 23.15
N GLY A 159 -4.69 -0.45 22.72
CA GLY A 159 -4.58 -0.06 21.33
C GLY A 159 -3.16 -0.18 20.80
N ARG A 160 -3.01 0.04 19.49
CA ARG A 160 -1.73 0.03 18.79
C ARG A 160 -1.38 1.46 18.35
N PRO A 161 -0.15 1.95 18.59
CA PRO A 161 0.22 3.29 18.15
C PRO A 161 0.27 3.38 16.62
N SER A 162 -0.09 4.56 16.12
CA SER A 162 0.06 4.95 14.72
C SER A 162 1.53 5.09 14.35
N GLY A 163 1.82 5.01 13.06
CA GLY A 163 3.15 5.31 12.51
C GLY A 163 3.60 4.36 11.41
N PRO A 164 4.83 4.53 10.91
CA PRO A 164 5.41 3.71 9.85
C PRO A 164 5.41 2.22 10.19
N ARG A 165 4.97 1.40 9.23
CA ARG A 165 5.00 -0.06 9.31
C ARG A 165 5.56 -0.65 8.03
N SER A 166 6.18 -1.81 8.19
CA SER A 166 6.68 -2.65 7.10
C SER A 166 6.06 -4.03 7.20
N ASN A 167 5.50 -4.53 6.10
CA ASN A 167 4.97 -5.88 6.01
C ASN A 167 5.61 -6.63 4.84
N ASN A 168 6.16 -7.81 5.13
CA ASN A 168 6.67 -8.72 4.11
C ASN A 168 5.59 -9.71 3.69
N TRP A 169 5.33 -9.75 2.39
CA TRP A 169 4.35 -10.61 1.76
C TRP A 169 5.03 -11.59 0.84
N ARG A 170 4.45 -12.79 0.79
CA ARG A 170 4.74 -13.76 -0.26
C ARG A 170 3.48 -13.99 -1.04
N VAL A 171 3.63 -14.00 -2.36
CA VAL A 171 2.53 -14.23 -3.28
C VAL A 171 2.80 -15.51 -4.05
N LEU A 172 1.74 -16.26 -4.29
CA LEU A 172 1.70 -17.39 -5.20
C LEU A 172 0.87 -16.96 -6.40
N GLY A 173 1.37 -17.20 -7.60
CA GLY A 173 0.66 -16.88 -8.84
C GLY A 173 0.53 -18.10 -9.75
N ASP A 174 -0.60 -18.19 -10.44
CA ASP A 174 -0.90 -19.21 -11.43
C ASP A 174 -0.76 -18.64 -12.83
N CYS A 175 0.19 -19.16 -13.60
CA CYS A 175 0.48 -18.71 -14.96
C CYS A 175 -0.55 -19.14 -16.01
N ILE A 176 -1.41 -20.11 -15.71
CA ILE A 176 -2.45 -20.59 -16.62
C ILE A 176 -3.71 -19.76 -16.41
N ASP A 177 -4.19 -19.74 -15.16
CA ASP A 177 -5.46 -19.10 -14.83
C ASP A 177 -5.31 -17.60 -14.59
N TYR A 178 -4.08 -17.10 -14.43
CA TYR A 178 -3.79 -15.71 -14.04
C TYR A 178 -4.54 -15.35 -12.77
N THR A 179 -4.30 -16.15 -11.74
CA THR A 179 -4.80 -15.93 -10.39
C THR A 179 -3.62 -15.78 -9.44
N ALA A 180 -3.82 -15.06 -8.34
CA ALA A 180 -2.82 -14.88 -7.30
C ALA A 180 -3.41 -15.10 -5.90
N LYS A 181 -2.56 -15.52 -4.97
CA LYS A 181 -2.87 -15.71 -3.56
C LYS A 181 -1.76 -15.12 -2.69
N TRP A 182 -2.11 -14.26 -1.74
CA TRP A 182 -1.14 -13.68 -0.79
C TRP A 182 -1.13 -14.52 0.49
N GLU A 183 -0.04 -15.18 0.83
CA GLU A 183 -0.09 -16.26 1.84
C GLU A 183 -0.57 -15.85 3.24
N LYS A 184 -0.46 -14.56 3.60
CA LYS A 184 -0.78 -14.04 4.94
C LYS A 184 -2.16 -13.39 5.05
N ASP A 185 -2.92 -13.26 3.96
CA ASP A 185 -4.22 -12.59 3.99
C ASP A 185 -5.36 -13.53 4.42
N GLY A 186 -5.15 -14.85 4.30
CA GLY A 186 -6.19 -15.86 4.57
C GLY A 186 -7.26 -15.94 3.47
N GLU A 187 -7.08 -15.19 2.39
CA GLU A 187 -8.02 -15.08 1.29
C GLU A 187 -7.84 -16.23 0.29
N PRO A 188 -8.89 -16.55 -0.48
CA PRO A 188 -8.79 -17.50 -1.59
C PRO A 188 -7.94 -16.93 -2.74
N TRP A 189 -7.67 -17.77 -3.73
CA TRP A 189 -7.09 -17.33 -4.99
C TRP A 189 -8.00 -16.29 -5.65
N LYS A 190 -7.41 -15.16 -6.08
CA LYS A 190 -8.12 -14.06 -6.76
C LYS A 190 -7.67 -13.98 -8.20
N SER A 191 -8.61 -13.75 -9.11
CA SER A 191 -8.27 -13.42 -10.51
C SER A 191 -7.51 -12.11 -10.54
N VAL A 192 -6.40 -12.07 -11.27
CA VAL A 192 -5.68 -10.83 -11.57
C VAL A 192 -6.01 -10.30 -12.97
N LYS A 193 -6.81 -11.05 -13.75
CA LYS A 193 -7.39 -10.56 -15.00
C LYS A 193 -8.65 -9.76 -14.70
N GLY A 194 -8.63 -8.48 -15.06
CA GLY A 194 -9.82 -7.65 -15.25
C GLY A 194 -10.45 -7.04 -13.99
N GLY A 195 -9.90 -5.92 -13.52
CA GLY A 195 -10.65 -5.01 -12.63
C GLY A 195 -9.86 -3.77 -12.25
N ARG A 196 -10.38 -2.57 -12.55
CA ARG A 196 -9.82 -1.25 -12.17
C ARG A 196 -10.30 -0.78 -10.78
N ASN A 197 -10.59 -1.69 -9.86
CA ASN A 197 -11.10 -1.34 -8.52
C ASN A 197 -9.94 -1.30 -7.52
N PHE A 198 -9.48 -0.14 -7.05
CA PHE A 198 -8.47 0.18 -5.99
C PHE A 198 -7.84 -0.94 -5.11
N GLU A 199 -8.53 -2.03 -4.74
CA GLU A 199 -7.87 -3.32 -4.40
C GLU A 199 -7.06 -3.91 -5.59
N SER A 200 -7.16 -3.28 -6.76
CA SER A 200 -6.67 -3.67 -8.07
C SER A 200 -5.17 -3.48 -8.20
N GLU A 201 -4.54 -2.57 -7.47
CA GLU A 201 -3.11 -2.34 -7.65
C GLU A 201 -2.28 -3.55 -7.21
N LYS A 202 -2.71 -4.30 -6.17
CA LYS A 202 -2.07 -5.59 -5.84
C LYS A 202 -2.22 -6.59 -6.97
N ALA A 203 -3.41 -6.61 -7.59
CA ALA A 203 -3.69 -7.48 -8.72
C ALA A 203 -2.95 -7.04 -9.98
N GLU A 204 -2.77 -5.74 -10.19
CA GLU A 204 -1.97 -5.13 -11.27
C GLU A 204 -0.50 -5.51 -11.08
N GLU A 205 0.10 -5.24 -9.90
CA GLU A 205 1.46 -5.67 -9.55
C GLU A 205 1.67 -7.19 -9.77
N ALA A 206 0.69 -8.01 -9.38
CA ALA A 206 0.75 -9.46 -9.58
C ALA A 206 0.60 -9.85 -11.06
N LEU A 207 -0.30 -9.19 -11.80
CA LEU A 207 -0.52 -9.40 -13.22
C LEU A 207 0.74 -9.05 -14.02
N GLU A 208 1.43 -7.98 -13.67
CA GLU A 208 2.68 -7.54 -14.30
C GLU A 208 3.80 -8.58 -14.13
N ILE A 209 3.95 -9.11 -12.92
CA ILE A 209 4.91 -10.19 -12.66
C ILE A 209 4.52 -11.44 -13.43
N LEU A 210 3.24 -11.82 -13.42
CA LEU A 210 2.79 -12.99 -14.18
C LEU A 210 3.07 -12.81 -15.67
N ASN A 211 2.77 -11.65 -16.25
CA ASN A 211 3.07 -11.34 -17.66
C ASN A 211 4.57 -11.42 -17.97
N SER A 212 5.42 -10.96 -17.04
CA SER A 212 6.87 -10.91 -17.24
C SER A 212 7.56 -12.26 -17.07
N TYR A 213 7.12 -13.06 -16.09
CA TYR A 213 7.83 -14.27 -15.66
C TYR A 213 7.17 -15.57 -16.12
N CYS A 214 5.86 -15.61 -16.37
CA CYS A 214 5.19 -16.83 -16.84
C CYS A 214 5.73 -17.36 -18.18
N PRO A 215 6.03 -16.52 -19.20
CA PRO A 215 6.64 -17.01 -20.44
C PRO A 215 8.01 -17.67 -20.25
N LYS A 216 8.72 -17.30 -19.17
CA LYS A 216 10.07 -17.77 -18.85
C LYS A 216 10.09 -18.75 -17.68
N ILE A 217 8.95 -19.27 -17.24
CA ILE A 217 8.83 -20.07 -16.01
C ILE A 217 9.80 -21.25 -15.94
N ASN A 218 10.07 -21.89 -17.07
CA ASN A 218 10.98 -23.04 -17.16
C ASN A 218 12.46 -22.67 -17.00
N GLN A 219 12.80 -21.38 -17.12
CA GLN A 219 14.15 -20.84 -16.97
C GLN A 219 14.40 -20.28 -15.56
N LEU A 220 13.36 -20.21 -14.71
CA LEU A 220 13.46 -19.65 -13.37
C LEU A 220 14.08 -20.63 -12.38
N LYS A 221 14.64 -20.06 -11.30
CA LYS A 221 15.08 -20.84 -10.13
C LYS A 221 13.90 -21.68 -9.60
N GLN A 222 14.14 -22.97 -9.38
CA GLN A 222 13.13 -23.88 -8.86
C GLN A 222 13.14 -23.89 -7.33
N SER A 223 11.98 -23.73 -6.73
CA SER A 223 11.80 -23.87 -5.28
C SER A 223 11.36 -25.28 -4.94
N PRO A 224 11.97 -25.95 -3.95
CA PRO A 224 11.50 -27.28 -3.49
C PRO A 224 10.12 -27.21 -2.82
N ARG A 225 9.61 -25.99 -2.55
CA ARG A 225 8.31 -25.78 -1.95
C ARG A 225 7.21 -26.29 -2.86
N ALA A 226 6.22 -26.94 -2.25
CA ALA A 226 5.00 -27.36 -2.92
C ALA A 226 3.83 -26.45 -2.54
N ILE A 227 2.88 -26.29 -3.45
CA ILE A 227 1.57 -25.66 -3.25
C ILE A 227 0.51 -26.73 -3.02
#